data_AF-A0A5D2Z7G1-F1
#
_entry.id   AF-A0A5D2Z7G1-F1
#
_cell.length_a   1.000
_cell.length_b   1.000
_cell.length_c   1.000
_cell.angle_alpha   90.00
_cell.angle_beta   90.00
_cell.angle_gamma   90.00
#
_symmetry.space_group_name_H-M   'P 1'
#
loop_
_entity.id
_entity.type
_entity.pdbx_description
1 polymer ?
#
loop_
_entity_poly.entity_id
_entity_poly.type
_entity_poly.pdbx_seq_one_letter_code
_entity_poly.pdbx_strand_id
1 'polypeptide(L)'
;MNKPVYVAAESYKITKKFHFLLSVCSTLSFGPKRYESCTTPHDFGVPIPSKVEVETSARDYTPPQYLTLLFTDLGVLTPSVISDELFNYIYSDASM
;
A
#
# COMPACT_ATOMS: atom_id res chain seq x y z
N MET A 1 20.10 -6.25 7.42
CA MET A 1 19.41 -5.29 6.53
C MET A 1 19.66 -3.90 7.09
N ASN A 2 20.70 -3.19 6.66
CA ASN A 2 21.10 -1.87 7.19
C ASN A 2 21.21 -0.79 6.08
N LYS A 3 20.48 -1.00 4.97
CA LYS A 3 20.43 -0.04 3.88
C LYS A 3 19.15 0.77 4.00
N PRO A 4 19.20 2.10 3.95
CA PRO A 4 18.00 2.91 3.97
C PRO A 4 17.18 2.66 2.69
N VAL A 5 15.86 2.72 2.82
CA VAL A 5 14.92 2.53 1.71
C VAL A 5 14.17 3.84 1.50
N TYR A 6 14.25 4.36 0.28
CA TYR A 6 13.62 5.62 -0.09
C TYR A 6 12.54 5.38 -1.15
N VAL A 7 11.44 6.11 -1.06
CA VAL A 7 10.32 6.02 -2.00
C VAL A 7 10.08 7.39 -2.64
N ALA A 8 9.93 7.44 -3.95
CA ALA A 8 9.47 8.63 -4.65
C ALA A 8 8.01 8.44 -5.04
N ALA A 9 7.14 9.36 -4.61
CA ALA A 9 5.71 9.31 -4.92
C ALA A 9 5.13 10.73 -4.96
N GLU A 10 4.23 10.98 -5.90
CA GLU A 10 3.45 12.22 -5.92
C GLU A 10 2.44 12.21 -4.76
N SER A 11 2.16 13.38 -4.20
CA SER A 11 1.31 13.59 -3.01
C SER A 11 -0.10 13.02 -3.19
N TYR A 12 -0.67 13.08 -4.39
CA TYR A 12 -2.00 12.53 -4.67
C TYR A 12 -2.07 10.99 -4.56
N LYS A 13 -0.93 10.28 -4.54
CA LYS A 13 -0.87 8.83 -4.30
C LYS A 13 -1.02 8.47 -2.82
N ILE A 14 -0.94 9.46 -1.92
CA ILE A 14 -1.21 9.28 -0.50
C ILE A 14 -2.73 9.16 -0.33
N THR A 15 -3.19 8.03 0.23
CA THR A 15 -4.61 7.68 0.30
C THR A 15 -5.07 7.43 1.74
N LYS A 16 -6.31 7.86 2.05
CA LYS A 16 -7.00 7.68 3.35
C LYS A 16 -7.26 6.23 3.76
N LYS A 17 -7.00 5.24 2.91
CA LYS A 17 -7.32 3.81 3.15
C LYS A 17 -6.34 3.09 4.11
N PHE A 18 -5.96 3.74 5.21
CA PHE A 18 -5.00 3.19 6.18
C PHE A 18 -5.60 2.05 7.02
N HIS A 19 -6.87 2.16 7.44
CA HIS A 19 -7.48 1.21 8.38
C HIS A 19 -7.90 -0.13 7.75
N PHE A 20 -8.18 -0.16 6.44
CA PHE A 20 -8.69 -1.37 5.77
C PHE A 20 -7.59 -2.18 5.09
N LEU A 21 -6.55 -1.54 4.53
CA LEU A 21 -5.49 -2.24 3.78
C LEU A 21 -4.70 -3.21 4.68
N LEU A 22 -4.45 -2.84 5.93
CA LEU A 22 -3.79 -3.69 6.92
C LEU A 22 -4.65 -4.91 7.31
N SER A 23 -5.96 -4.74 7.48
CA SER A 23 -6.90 -5.83 7.76
C SER A 23 -7.04 -6.75 6.54
N VAL A 24 -7.13 -6.21 5.33
CA VAL A 24 -7.28 -7.02 4.11
C VAL A 24 -6.00 -7.76 3.75
N CYS A 25 -4.82 -7.14 3.86
CA CYS A 25 -3.56 -7.82 3.56
C CYS A 25 -3.21 -8.92 4.57
N SER A 26 -3.60 -8.75 5.85
CA SER A 26 -3.45 -9.80 6.87
C SER A 26 -4.54 -10.88 6.83
N THR A 27 -5.75 -10.56 6.39
CA THR A 27 -6.87 -11.53 6.24
C THR A 27 -6.96 -12.17 4.86
N LEU A 28 -6.11 -11.76 3.91
CA LEU A 28 -6.03 -12.33 2.55
C LEU A 28 -5.58 -13.79 2.51
N SER A 29 -5.23 -14.41 3.65
CA SER A 29 -5.19 -15.87 3.71
C SER A 29 -6.57 -16.55 3.75
N PHE A 30 -7.69 -15.89 4.13
CA PHE A 30 -8.97 -16.59 4.40
C PHE A 30 -10.29 -15.77 4.26
N GLY A 31 -10.47 -14.85 3.30
CA GLY A 31 -11.75 -14.11 3.18
C GLY A 31 -12.17 -13.59 1.79
N PRO A 32 -13.47 -13.58 1.44
CA PRO A 32 -13.96 -13.41 0.05
C PRO A 32 -14.11 -11.96 -0.45
N LYS A 33 -13.56 -10.95 0.24
CA LYS A 33 -13.65 -9.54 -0.22
C LYS A 33 -12.29 -9.04 -0.69
N ARG A 34 -11.94 -9.46 -1.91
CA ARG A 34 -10.78 -8.95 -2.65
C ARG A 34 -10.99 -7.46 -2.93
N TYR A 35 -9.98 -6.64 -2.63
CA TYR A 35 -9.95 -5.26 -3.10
C TYR A 35 -9.75 -5.29 -4.61
N GLU A 36 -10.73 -4.80 -5.39
CA GLU A 36 -10.78 -4.93 -6.86
C GLU A 36 -9.52 -4.39 -7.57
N SER A 37 -8.72 -3.55 -6.92
CA SER A 37 -7.51 -2.96 -7.51
C SER A 37 -6.26 -3.86 -7.46
N CYS A 38 -6.24 -4.95 -6.68
CA CYS A 38 -5.12 -5.91 -6.68
C CYS A 38 -5.34 -7.07 -7.68
N THR A 39 -6.47 -7.05 -8.38
CA THR A 39 -6.99 -8.18 -9.16
C THR A 39 -6.45 -8.25 -10.57
N THR A 40 -5.61 -7.32 -11.03
CA THR A 40 -4.93 -7.48 -12.33
C THR A 40 -3.94 -8.63 -12.17
N PRO A 41 -4.22 -9.83 -12.72
CA PRO A 41 -3.31 -10.95 -12.59
C PRO A 41 -2.03 -10.57 -13.31
N HIS A 42 -0.89 -10.72 -12.64
CA HIS A 42 0.39 -10.58 -13.33
C HIS A 42 0.54 -11.75 -14.31
N ASP A 43 0.67 -11.46 -15.59
CA ASP A 43 0.95 -12.48 -16.61
C ASP A 43 2.44 -12.81 -16.58
N PHE A 44 2.77 -14.04 -16.20
CA PHE A 44 4.14 -14.52 -16.15
C PHE A 44 4.72 -14.80 -17.54
N GLY A 45 3.89 -14.81 -18.60
CA GLY A 45 4.34 -15.10 -19.97
C GLY A 45 4.82 -16.54 -20.17
N VAL A 46 4.59 -17.42 -19.18
CA VAL A 46 4.94 -18.84 -19.18
C VAL A 46 3.74 -19.68 -18.74
N PRO A 47 3.55 -20.87 -19.34
CA PRO A 47 2.46 -21.75 -18.95
C PRO A 47 2.65 -22.25 -17.50
N ILE A 48 1.66 -21.96 -16.66
CA ILE A 48 1.64 -22.39 -15.26
C ILE A 48 1.18 -23.86 -15.22
N PRO A 49 1.92 -24.77 -14.56
CA PRO A 49 1.52 -26.18 -14.44
C PRO A 49 0.21 -26.30 -13.66
N SER A 50 -0.71 -27.15 -14.14
CA SER A 50 -2.09 -27.31 -13.67
C SER A 50 -2.26 -27.82 -12.22
N LYS A 51 -1.16 -28.16 -11.54
CA LYS A 51 -1.16 -28.61 -10.13
C LYS A 51 -0.61 -27.54 -9.16
N VAL A 52 -0.37 -26.32 -9.63
CA VAL A 52 0.21 -25.23 -8.84
C VAL A 52 -0.75 -24.06 -8.80
N GLU A 53 -1.12 -23.65 -7.58
CA GLU A 53 -1.81 -22.39 -7.34
C GLU A 53 -0.77 -21.29 -7.20
N VAL A 54 -0.95 -20.20 -7.93
CA VAL A 54 -0.05 -19.05 -7.92
C VAL A 54 -0.85 -17.81 -7.54
N GLU A 55 -0.40 -17.10 -6.50
CA GLU A 55 -0.86 -15.75 -6.18
C GLU A 55 -0.36 -14.80 -7.28
N THR A 56 -1.29 -14.16 -7.99
CA THR A 56 -1.00 -13.28 -9.14
C THR A 56 -1.17 -11.81 -8.78
N SER A 57 -1.04 -11.42 -7.51
CA SER A 57 -1.21 -10.03 -7.08
C SER A 57 -0.19 -9.13 -7.76
N ALA A 58 -0.66 -8.09 -8.47
CA ALA A 58 0.23 -7.13 -9.11
C ALA A 58 0.86 -6.11 -8.14
N ARG A 59 0.48 -6.13 -6.87
CA ARG A 59 0.89 -5.13 -5.86
C ARG A 59 1.00 -5.77 -4.47
N ASP A 60 2.05 -5.40 -3.77
CA ASP A 60 2.32 -5.78 -2.38
C ASP A 60 2.30 -4.56 -1.45
N TYR A 61 2.07 -4.81 -0.17
CA TYR A 61 2.14 -3.78 0.87
C TYR A 61 3.51 -3.79 1.53
N THR A 62 4.18 -2.64 1.56
CA THR A 62 5.41 -2.42 2.35
C THR A 62 5.08 -1.63 3.60
N PRO A 63 5.19 -2.22 4.80
CA PRO A 63 4.96 -1.50 6.06
C PRO A 63 5.87 -0.27 6.23
N PRO A 64 5.37 0.83 6.83
CA PRO A 64 6.11 2.09 6.96
C PRO A 64 7.40 1.96 7.78
N GLN A 65 7.49 0.99 8.69
CA GLN A 65 8.69 0.69 9.48
C GLN A 65 9.90 0.26 8.65
N TYR A 66 9.69 -0.15 7.39
CA TYR A 66 10.76 -0.50 6.46
C TYR A 66 11.14 0.66 5.52
N LEU A 67 10.45 1.79 5.59
CA LEU A 67 10.68 2.97 4.76
C LEU A 67 11.41 4.04 5.56
N THR A 68 12.45 4.61 4.97
CA THR A 68 13.27 5.66 5.60
C THR A 68 12.74 7.06 5.29
N LEU A 69 12.58 7.41 4.00
CA LEU A 69 12.01 8.70 3.58
C LEU A 69 11.16 8.55 2.33
N LEU A 70 10.18 9.44 2.19
CA LEU A 70 9.37 9.63 1.01
C LEU A 70 9.70 10.98 0.37
N PHE A 71 10.01 10.96 -0.92
CA PHE A 71 10.18 12.16 -1.74
C PHE A 71 8.85 12.44 -2.44
N THR A 72 8.27 13.58 -2.11
CA THR A 72 7.01 14.06 -2.69
C THR A 72 7.20 15.44 -3.28
N ASP A 73 6.23 15.86 -4.10
CA ASP A 73 6.05 17.24 -4.56
C ASP A 73 5.82 18.25 -3.43
N LEU A 74 5.40 17.80 -2.24
CA LEU A 74 5.31 18.63 -1.03
C LEU A 74 6.64 18.71 -0.25
N GLY A 75 7.65 17.93 -0.65
CA GLY A 75 8.95 17.85 0.01
C GLY A 75 9.30 16.44 0.48
N VAL A 76 10.32 16.36 1.33
CA VAL A 76 10.82 15.10 1.90
C VAL A 76 10.07 14.83 3.21
N LEU A 77 9.35 13.71 3.25
CA LEU A 77 8.50 13.31 4.37
C LEU A 77 8.99 12.00 4.99
N THR A 78 8.83 11.86 6.30
CA THR A 78 8.94 10.54 6.97
C THR A 78 7.58 9.84 6.93
N PRO A 79 7.54 8.49 6.97
CA PRO A 79 6.27 7.76 7.00
C PRO A 79 5.34 8.16 8.15
N SER A 80 5.87 8.64 9.28
CA SER A 80 5.07 9.13 10.43
C SER A 80 4.39 10.48 10.17
N VAL A 81 5.04 11.39 9.43
CA VAL A 81 4.42 12.68 9.08
C VAL A 81 3.18 12.47 8.21
N ILE A 82 3.20 11.44 7.36
CA ILE A 82 2.06 11.09 6.51
C ILE A 82 0.83 10.70 7.34
N SER A 83 1.00 10.03 8.49
CA SER A 83 -0.16 9.70 9.34
C SER A 83 -0.78 10.92 9.99
N ASP A 84 0.03 11.88 10.42
CA ASP A 84 -0.44 13.11 11.08
C ASP A 84 -1.17 14.02 10.08
N GLU A 85 -0.62 14.21 8.89
CA GLU A 85 -1.25 14.96 7.80
C GLU A 85 -2.59 14.34 7.37
N LEU A 86 -2.63 13.01 7.27
CA LEU A 86 -3.85 12.29 6.91
C LEU A 86 -4.93 12.40 8.00
N PHE A 87 -4.51 12.38 9.28
CA PHE A 87 -5.40 12.59 10.41
C PHE A 87 -5.98 14.01 10.37
N ASN A 88 -5.15 15.04 10.23
CA ASN A 88 -5.60 16.43 10.13
C ASN A 88 -6.63 16.64 8.99
N TYR A 89 -6.38 16.06 7.82
CA TYR A 89 -7.31 16.13 6.69
C TYR A 89 -8.67 15.48 7.03
N ILE A 90 -8.70 14.34 7.72
CA ILE A 90 -9.95 13.64 8.08
C ILE A 90 -10.79 14.45 9.07
N TYR A 91 -10.17 15.08 10.07
CA TYR A 91 -10.90 15.86 11.07
C TYR A 91 -11.35 17.23 10.54
N SER A 92 -10.62 17.83 9.60
CA SER A 92 -11.01 19.08 8.96
C SER A 92 -12.25 18.94 8.06
N ASP A 93 -12.45 17.79 7.42
CA ASP A 93 -13.65 17.50 6.61
C ASP A 93 -14.88 17.18 7.47
N ALA A 94 -14.69 16.67 8.70
CA ALA A 94 -15.78 16.23 9.58
C ALA A 94 -16.45 17.37 10.38
N SER A 95 -15.89 18.59 10.34
CA SER A 95 -16.41 19.76 11.06
C SER A 95 -17.21 20.73 10.18
N MET A 96 -17.69 20.29 9.01
CA MET A 96 -18.42 21.12 8.05
C MET A 96 -19.85 20.61 7.82
#